data_AF-C0Q9K8-F1
#
_entry.id   AF-C0Q9K8-F1
#
_cell.length_a   1.000
_cell.length_b   1.000
_cell.length_c   1.000
_cell.angle_alpha   90.00
_cell.angle_beta   90.00
_cell.angle_gamma   90.00
#
_symmetry.space_group_name_H-M   'P 1'
#
loop_
_entity.id
_entity.type
_entity.pdbx_description
1 polymer ?
#
loop_
_entity_poly.entity_id
_entity_poly.type
_entity_poly.pdbx_seq_one_letter_code
_entity_poly.pdbx_strand_id
1 'polypeptide(L)'
;MSNLYSNLKGKAYGLACITSSRDNRSAKQEGYADVYDLIMSDSNHNRQAFFLMMLPHQQSEKQRQILLDGMAKEYQNCSSWLEYVDRECE
;
A
#
# COMPACT_ATOMS: atom_id res chain seq x y z
N MET A 1 8.95 15.73 3.40
CA MET A 1 8.95 14.32 3.87
C MET A 1 9.10 13.32 2.71
N SER A 2 9.95 13.58 1.70
CA SER A 2 9.82 12.92 0.38
C SER A 2 10.96 12.00 -0.04
N ASN A 3 11.79 11.48 0.87
CA ASN A 3 12.83 10.51 0.50
C ASN A 3 12.58 9.13 1.14
N LEU A 4 12.26 9.09 2.44
CA LEU A 4 12.07 7.81 3.12
C LEU A 4 10.84 7.03 2.64
N TYR A 5 9.68 7.69 2.54
CA TYR A 5 8.45 7.06 2.04
C TYR A 5 8.62 6.49 0.63
N SER A 6 9.14 7.28 -0.32
CA SER A 6 9.41 6.83 -1.68
C SER A 6 10.39 5.65 -1.74
N ASN A 7 11.44 5.65 -0.90
CA ASN A 7 12.36 4.52 -0.80
C ASN A 7 11.69 3.27 -0.23
N LEU A 8 10.79 3.42 0.75
CA LEU A 8 10.04 2.32 1.33
C LEU A 8 9.01 1.74 0.34
N LYS A 9 8.33 2.59 -0.45
CA LYS A 9 7.54 2.12 -1.60
C LYS A 9 8.43 1.29 -2.53
N GLY A 10 9.53 1.86 -3.01
CA GLY A 10 10.46 1.16 -3.91
C GLY A 10 10.89 -0.22 -3.40
N LYS A 11 11.18 -0.36 -2.10
CA LYS A 11 11.49 -1.64 -1.47
C LYS A 11 10.31 -2.62 -1.44
N ALA A 12 9.11 -2.13 -1.18
CA ALA A 12 7.88 -2.93 -1.15
C ALA A 12 7.31 -3.24 -2.55
N TYR A 13 7.86 -2.66 -3.62
CA TYR A 13 7.31 -2.76 -4.97
C TYR A 13 7.20 -4.20 -5.47
N GLY A 14 8.24 -5.01 -5.29
CA GLY A 14 8.20 -6.42 -5.68
C GLY A 14 7.07 -7.18 -4.98
N LEU A 15 6.86 -6.91 -3.69
CA LEU A 15 5.76 -7.52 -2.92
C LEU A 15 4.39 -7.03 -3.41
N ALA A 16 4.25 -5.73 -3.67
CA ALA A 16 3.02 -5.16 -4.22
C ALA A 16 2.66 -5.82 -5.56
N CYS A 17 3.65 -6.04 -6.43
CA CYS A 17 3.42 -6.71 -7.70
C CYS A 17 3.01 -8.18 -7.54
N ILE A 18 3.65 -8.92 -6.63
CA ILE A 18 3.33 -10.33 -6.37
C ILE A 18 1.91 -10.47 -5.83
N THR A 19 1.54 -9.65 -4.84
CA THR A 19 0.25 -9.76 -4.14
C THR A 19 -0.94 -9.29 -4.98
N SER A 20 -0.72 -8.34 -5.88
CA SER A 20 -1.74 -7.87 -6.83
C SER A 20 -1.75 -8.63 -8.16
N SER A 21 -0.69 -9.39 -8.48
CA SER A 21 -0.44 -9.94 -9.83
C SER A 21 -0.45 -8.86 -10.93
N ARG A 22 0.00 -7.64 -10.59
CA ARG A 22 0.04 -6.47 -11.46
C ARG A 22 1.33 -5.68 -11.26
N ASP A 23 1.71 -4.92 -12.26
CA ASP A 23 2.73 -3.88 -12.18
C ASP A 23 2.07 -2.50 -12.35
N ASN A 24 2.86 -1.42 -12.26
CA ASN A 24 2.30 -0.07 -12.44
C ASN A 24 1.67 0.15 -13.82
N ARG A 25 2.14 -0.54 -14.86
CA ARG A 25 1.59 -0.37 -16.22
C ARG A 25 0.20 -1.00 -16.30
N SER A 26 0.07 -2.24 -15.85
CA SER A 26 -1.19 -2.97 -15.86
C SER A 26 -2.22 -2.39 -14.90
N ALA A 27 -1.80 -1.94 -13.71
CA ALA A 27 -2.69 -1.20 -12.79
C ALA A 27 -3.26 0.07 -13.45
N LYS A 28 -2.44 0.83 -14.20
CA LYS A 28 -2.89 2.00 -14.97
C LYS A 28 -3.87 1.67 -16.08
N GLN A 29 -3.71 0.52 -16.73
CA GLN A 29 -4.67 0.06 -17.74
C GLN A 29 -6.05 -0.28 -17.13
N GLU A 30 -6.07 -0.63 -15.84
CA GLU A 30 -7.29 -0.89 -15.07
C GLU A 30 -7.87 0.38 -14.40
N GLY A 31 -7.26 1.54 -14.61
CA GLY A 31 -7.76 2.84 -14.11
C GLY A 31 -7.16 3.30 -12.78
N TYR A 32 -6.20 2.56 -12.22
CA TYR A 32 -5.51 2.94 -10.98
C TYR A 32 -4.29 3.82 -11.26
N ALA A 33 -3.88 4.64 -10.28
CA ALA A 33 -2.69 5.46 -10.39
C ALA A 33 -1.40 4.61 -10.50
N ASP A 34 -1.32 3.54 -9.71
CA ASP A 34 -0.24 2.55 -9.70
C ASP A 34 -0.66 1.27 -8.97
N VAL A 35 0.29 0.34 -8.75
CA VAL A 35 0.01 -0.94 -8.08
C VAL A 35 -0.44 -0.78 -6.63
N TYR A 36 -0.02 0.28 -5.93
CA TYR A 36 -0.41 0.50 -4.55
C TYR A 36 -1.82 1.07 -4.46
N ASP A 37 -2.21 1.93 -5.39
CA ASP A 37 -3.59 2.39 -5.52
C ASP A 37 -4.53 1.19 -5.73
N LEU A 38 -4.16 0.24 -6.60
CA LEU A 38 -4.88 -1.03 -6.76
C LEU A 38 -4.96 -1.84 -5.45
N ILE A 39 -3.88 -1.92 -4.67
CA ILE A 39 -3.88 -2.62 -3.38
C ILE A 39 -4.81 -1.93 -2.37
N MET A 40 -4.89 -0.60 -2.42
CA MET A 40 -5.70 0.22 -1.52
C MET A 40 -7.16 0.35 -1.97
N SER A 41 -7.52 0.00 -3.20
CA SER A 41 -8.85 0.27 -3.77
C SER A 41 -9.97 -0.68 -3.35
N ASP A 42 -9.64 -1.84 -2.79
CA ASP A 42 -10.62 -2.82 -2.28
C ASP A 42 -10.01 -3.53 -1.07
N SER A 43 -10.28 -2.96 0.10
CA SER A 43 -9.85 -3.46 1.40
C SER A 43 -10.34 -4.89 1.68
N ASN A 44 -11.49 -5.26 1.12
CA ASN A 44 -12.10 -6.59 1.27
C ASN A 44 -11.43 -7.66 0.39
N HIS A 45 -10.62 -7.25 -0.59
CA HIS A 45 -9.89 -8.20 -1.42
C HIS A 45 -8.63 -8.70 -0.71
N ASN A 46 -8.38 -10.01 -0.80
CA ASN A 46 -7.24 -10.69 -0.18
C ASN A 46 -5.85 -10.10 -0.51
N ARG A 47 -5.75 -9.25 -1.55
CA ARG A 47 -4.47 -8.65 -1.98
C ARG A 47 -3.90 -7.71 -0.91
N GLN A 48 -4.76 -6.92 -0.26
CA GLN A 48 -4.34 -6.03 0.83
C GLN A 48 -3.90 -6.85 2.04
N ALA A 49 -4.71 -7.84 2.45
CA ALA A 49 -4.35 -8.73 3.55
C ALA A 49 -3.01 -9.45 3.32
N PHE A 50 -2.79 -10.00 2.12
CA PHE A 50 -1.52 -10.65 1.78
C PHE A 50 -0.34 -9.67 1.74
N PHE A 51 -0.54 -8.46 1.22
CA PHE A 51 0.47 -7.41 1.24
C PHE A 51 0.89 -7.08 2.67
N LEU A 52 -0.09 -6.84 3.56
CA LEU A 52 0.13 -6.51 4.97
C LEU A 52 0.80 -7.66 5.73
N MET A 53 0.39 -8.91 5.48
CA MET A 53 0.97 -10.10 6.11
C MET A 53 2.45 -10.28 5.79
N MET A 54 2.87 -9.94 4.57
CA MET A 54 4.23 -10.17 4.09
C MET A 54 5.18 -8.99 4.35
N LEU A 55 4.63 -7.79 4.58
CA LEU A 55 5.39 -6.56 4.79
C LEU A 55 6.42 -6.65 5.95
N PRO A 56 6.15 -7.34 7.08
CA PRO A 56 7.12 -7.53 8.16
C PRO A 56 8.43 -8.21 7.76
N HIS A 57 8.43 -9.00 6.68
CA HIS A 57 9.65 -9.65 6.18
C HIS A 57 10.58 -8.70 5.40
N GLN A 58 10.08 -7.53 5.00
CA GLN A 58 10.84 -6.57 4.19
C GLN A 58 11.21 -5.29 4.95
N GLN A 59 10.45 -4.94 5.99
CA GLN A 59 10.53 -3.64 6.64
C GLN A 59 10.34 -3.77 8.15
N SER A 60 11.11 -2.98 8.91
CA SER A 60 10.93 -2.85 10.37
C SER A 60 9.60 -2.19 10.69
N GLU A 61 9.12 -2.33 11.93
CA GLU A 61 7.84 -1.76 12.37
C GLU A 61 7.72 -0.26 12.08
N LYS A 62 8.76 0.53 12.40
CA LYS A 62 8.80 1.97 12.10
C LYS A 62 8.72 2.26 10.61
N GLN A 63 9.37 1.44 9.78
CA GLN A 63 9.32 1.59 8.33
C GLN A 63 7.94 1.25 7.78
N ARG A 64 7.30 0.19 8.29
CA ARG A 64 5.93 -0.17 7.93
C ARG A 64 4.96 0.94 8.26
N GLN A 65 5.05 1.53 9.46
CA GLN A 65 4.20 2.65 9.85
C GLN A 65 4.32 3.81 8.85
N ILE A 66 5.55 4.21 8.51
CA ILE A 66 5.79 5.30 7.54
C ILE A 66 5.25 4.96 6.15
N LEU A 67 5.40 3.70 5.71
CA LEU A 67 4.86 3.25 4.43
C LEU A 67 3.32 3.31 4.43
N LEU A 68 2.70 2.74 5.45
CA LEU A 68 1.24 2.61 5.56
C LEU A 68 0.56 3.97 5.74
N ASP A 69 1.10 4.85 6.58
CA ASP A 69 0.60 6.22 6.72
C ASP A 69 0.72 7.00 5.40
N GLY A 70 1.85 6.82 4.70
CA GLY A 70 2.05 7.43 3.39
C GLY A 70 1.08 6.91 2.34
N MET A 71 0.79 5.60 2.31
CA MET A 71 -0.20 4.99 1.42
C MET A 71 -1.63 5.46 1.73
N ALA A 72 -2.02 5.48 3.01
CA ALA A 72 -3.32 5.97 3.45
C ALA A 72 -3.55 7.43 3.02
N LYS A 73 -2.51 8.26 3.16
CA LYS A 73 -2.53 9.65 2.72
C LYS A 73 -2.58 9.81 1.20
N GLU A 74 -1.75 9.07 0.46
CA GLU A 74 -1.63 9.21 -0.99
C GLU A 74 -2.85 8.69 -1.74
N TYR A 75 -3.41 7.55 -1.31
CA TYR A 75 -4.44 6.84 -2.08
C TYR A 75 -5.84 6.95 -1.49
N GLN A 76 -5.96 7.22 -0.19
CA GLN A 76 -7.24 7.14 0.52
C GLN A 76 -7.64 8.46 1.21
N ASN A 77 -6.83 9.51 1.06
CA ASN A 77 -7.01 10.82 1.70
C ASN A 77 -7.14 10.77 3.24
N CYS A 78 -6.64 9.70 3.88
CA CYS A 78 -6.59 9.58 5.33
C CYS A 78 -5.30 10.19 5.88
N SER A 79 -5.35 10.81 7.06
CA SER A 79 -4.16 11.39 7.69
C SER A 79 -3.16 10.35 8.23
N SER A 80 -3.64 9.14 8.49
CA SER A 80 -2.85 8.00 9.00
C SER A 80 -3.44 6.66 8.57
N TRP A 81 -2.65 5.59 8.73
CA TRP A 81 -3.11 4.22 8.54
C TRP A 81 -4.22 3.84 9.51
N LEU A 82 -4.16 4.31 10.76
CA LEU A 82 -5.18 4.01 11.76
C LEU A 82 -6.55 4.58 11.34
N GLU A 83 -6.57 5.83 10.88
CA GLU A 83 -7.81 6.45 10.36
C GLU A 83 -8.37 5.70 9.15
N TYR A 84 -7.49 5.22 8.26
CA TYR A 84 -7.91 4.36 7.15
C TYR A 84 -8.56 3.07 7.66
N VAL A 85 -7.92 2.36 8.61
CA VAL A 85 -8.48 1.12 9.18
C VAL A 85 -9.80 1.35 9.86
N ASP A 86 -9.92 2.40 10.68
CA ASP A 86 -11.16 2.74 11.38
C ASP A 86 -12.32 2.93 10.38
N ARG A 87 -12.08 3.67 9.29
CA ARG A 87 -13.07 3.91 8.22
C ARG A 87 -13.51 2.63 7.52
N GLU A 88 -12.59 1.70 7.25
CA GLU A 88 -12.92 0.43 6.55
C GLU A 88 -13.61 -0.60 7.47
N CYS A 89 -13.63 -0.37 8.78
CA CYS A 89 -14.22 -1.26 9.78
C CYS A 89 -15.62 -0.81 10.26
N GLU A 90 -16.13 0.31 9.75
CA GLU A 90 -17.51 0.79 9.94
C GLU A 90 -18.51 0.13 8.98
#